data_AF-A0AAV5VMY6-F1
#
_entry.id   AF-A0AAV5VMY6-F1
#
_cell.length_a   1.000
_cell.length_b   1.000
_cell.length_c   1.000
_cell.angle_alpha   90.00
_cell.angle_beta   90.00
_cell.angle_gamma   90.00
#
_symmetry.space_group_name_H-M   'P 1'
#
loop_
_entity.id
_entity.type
_entity.pdbx_description
1 polymer ?
#
loop_
_entity_poly.entity_id
_entity_poly.type
_entity_poly.pdbx_seq_one_letter_code
_entity_poly.pdbx_strand_id
1 'polypeptide(L)'
;SFSCNLCERTFKVSQNLDHHMRTKHAAEIEKKNFVCDECGARLISSDSLRDHKRTHGKVHNAKTFECDICNEKFSFRDELRTHK
;
A
#
# COMPACT_ATOMS: atom_id res chain seq x y z
N SER A 1 23.67 -7.46 -0.75
CA SER A 1 23.23 -8.87 -0.82
C SER A 1 21.80 -8.95 -0.34
N PHE A 2 20.96 -9.78 -0.97
CA PHE A 2 19.56 -9.96 -0.62
C PHE A 2 19.40 -11.33 0.04
N SER A 3 19.13 -11.37 1.33
CA SER A 3 18.98 -12.60 2.10
C SER A 3 17.52 -13.03 2.16
N CYS A 4 17.29 -14.34 2.05
CA CYS A 4 16.02 -14.92 2.41
C CYS A 4 15.84 -14.85 3.94
N ASN A 5 14.63 -14.57 4.39
CA ASN A 5 14.27 -14.54 5.82
C ASN A 5 13.61 -15.84 6.30
N LEU A 6 13.42 -16.81 5.39
CA LEU A 6 12.86 -18.14 5.67
C LEU A 6 13.92 -19.25 5.58
N CYS A 7 15.05 -18.97 4.93
CA CYS A 7 16.21 -19.86 4.87
C CYS A 7 17.50 -19.03 4.78
N GLU A 8 18.65 -19.69 4.89
CA GLU A 8 19.96 -19.02 4.92
C GLU A 8 20.51 -18.66 3.52
N ARG A 9 19.69 -18.74 2.47
CA ARG A 9 20.14 -18.39 1.12
C ARG A 9 20.28 -16.90 0.93
N THR A 10 21.35 -16.53 0.24
CA THR A 10 21.66 -15.14 -0.09
C THR A 10 21.84 -14.98 -1.60
N PHE A 11 21.30 -13.90 -2.14
CA PHE A 11 21.24 -13.60 -3.57
C PHE A 11 21.96 -12.29 -3.88
N LYS A 12 22.52 -12.19 -5.08
CA LYS A 12 23.21 -10.97 -5.54
C LYS A 12 22.24 -9.86 -5.96
N VAL A 13 21.03 -10.22 -6.40
CA VAL A 13 20.02 -9.30 -6.93
C VAL A 13 18.63 -9.63 -6.37
N SER A 14 17.78 -8.61 -6.20
CA SER A 14 16.44 -8.74 -5.60
C SER A 14 15.52 -9.67 -6.39
N GLN A 15 15.55 -9.60 -7.73
CA GLN A 15 14.73 -10.45 -8.62
C GLN A 15 14.94 -11.95 -8.38
N ASN A 16 16.18 -12.36 -8.06
CA ASN A 16 16.49 -13.76 -7.78
C ASN A 16 15.96 -14.19 -6.40
N LEU A 17 16.00 -13.31 -5.40
CA LEU A 17 15.35 -13.56 -4.12
C LEU A 17 13.84 -13.69 -4.33
N ASP A 18 13.23 -12.79 -5.10
CA ASP A 18 11.81 -12.80 -5.43
C ASP A 18 11.35 -14.10 -6.11
N HIS A 19 12.11 -14.56 -7.11
CA HIS A 19 11.86 -15.83 -7.77
C HIS A 19 12.01 -17.02 -6.80
N HIS A 20 13.05 -16.99 -5.97
CA HIS A 20 13.26 -18.01 -4.93
C HIS A 20 12.10 -18.07 -3.94
N MET A 21 11.66 -16.92 -3.43
CA MET A 21 10.53 -16.79 -2.51
C MET A 21 9.26 -17.40 -3.14
N ARG A 22 8.94 -17.04 -4.39
CA ARG A 22 7.76 -17.54 -5.10
C ARG A 22 7.80 -19.03 -5.45
N THR A 23 8.97 -19.63 -5.63
CA THR A 23 9.10 -21.03 -6.07
C THR A 23 9.38 -22.00 -4.93
N LYS A 24 10.07 -21.56 -3.88
CA LYS A 24 10.51 -22.41 -2.77
C LYS A 24 9.77 -22.14 -1.47
N HIS A 25 9.18 -20.96 -1.32
CA HIS A 25 8.48 -20.55 -0.11
C HIS A 25 7.05 -20.05 -0.41
N ALA A 26 6.45 -20.55 -1.49
CA ALA A 26 5.13 -20.10 -1.95
C ALA A 26 4.05 -20.32 -0.88
N ALA A 27 4.07 -21.48 -0.22
CA ALA A 27 3.08 -21.86 0.80
C ALA A 27 3.20 -20.99 2.07
N GLU A 28 4.41 -20.62 2.44
CA GLU A 28 4.73 -19.78 3.60
C GLU A 28 4.39 -18.31 3.32
N ILE A 29 4.60 -17.87 2.08
CA ILE A 29 4.19 -16.55 1.60
C ILE A 29 2.67 -16.46 1.55
N GLU A 30 1.96 -17.49 1.05
CA GLU A 30 0.50 -17.50 1.07
C GLU A 30 -0.06 -17.37 2.49
N LYS A 31 0.52 -18.10 3.46
CA LYS A 31 0.14 -17.96 4.87
C LYS A 31 0.47 -16.60 5.48
N LYS A 32 1.45 -15.88 4.92
CA LYS A 32 1.87 -14.54 5.37
C LYS A 32 1.26 -13.39 4.58
N ASN A 33 0.53 -13.66 3.50
CA ASN A 33 -0.09 -12.61 2.70
C ASN A 33 -1.36 -12.12 3.40
N PHE A 34 -1.28 -10.94 4.00
CA PHE A 34 -2.44 -10.19 4.48
C PHE A 34 -3.01 -9.42 3.30
N VAL A 35 -4.15 -9.87 2.79
CA VAL A 35 -4.80 -9.28 1.61
C VAL A 35 -5.70 -8.14 2.05
N CYS A 36 -5.56 -6.99 1.40
CA CYS A 36 -6.52 -5.90 1.51
C CYS A 36 -7.78 -6.25 0.73
N ASP A 37 -8.91 -6.26 1.42
CA ASP A 37 -10.25 -6.50 0.87
C ASP A 37 -10.77 -5.35 0.00
N GLU A 38 -10.24 -4.13 0.17
CA GLU A 38 -10.67 -2.95 -0.59
C GLU A 38 -10.02 -2.88 -1.99
N CYS A 39 -8.75 -3.29 -2.13
CA CYS A 39 -8.01 -3.15 -3.40
C CYS A 39 -7.23 -4.41 -3.84
N GLY A 40 -7.29 -5.50 -3.08
CA GLY A 40 -6.60 -6.76 -3.38
C GLY A 40 -5.08 -6.73 -3.14
N ALA A 41 -4.53 -5.64 -2.58
CA ALA A 41 -3.10 -5.54 -2.29
C ALA A 41 -2.65 -6.63 -1.31
N ARG A 42 -1.49 -7.25 -1.58
CA ARG A 42 -0.88 -8.28 -0.71
C ARG A 42 0.22 -7.67 0.13
N LEU A 43 0.08 -7.74 1.45
CA LEU A 43 1.02 -7.19 2.42
C LEU A 43 1.67 -8.32 3.21
N ILE A 44 2.92 -8.12 3.62
CA ILE A 44 3.77 -9.14 4.26
C ILE A 44 3.44 -9.31 5.76
N SER A 45 2.70 -8.37 6.35
CA SER A 45 2.33 -8.39 7.77
C SER A 45 0.97 -7.74 8.03
N SER A 46 0.36 -8.10 9.17
CA SER A 46 -0.90 -7.51 9.64
C SER A 46 -0.74 -6.01 9.94
N ASP A 47 0.40 -5.58 10.49
CA ASP A 47 0.67 -4.16 10.76
C ASP A 47 0.78 -3.36 9.46
N SER A 48 1.48 -3.90 8.45
CA SER A 48 1.55 -3.28 7.13
C SER A 48 0.18 -3.22 6.45
N LEU A 49 -0.67 -4.24 6.62
CA LEU A 49 -2.06 -4.19 6.15
C LEU A 49 -2.87 -3.11 6.88
N ARG A 50 -2.72 -2.98 8.21
CA ARG A 50 -3.41 -1.94 8.99
C ARG A 50 -2.99 -0.53 8.56
N ASP A 51 -1.69 -0.30 8.36
CA ASP A 51 -1.18 0.99 7.88
C ASP A 51 -1.62 1.27 6.44
N HIS A 52 -1.65 0.25 5.58
CA HIS A 52 -2.19 0.34 4.23
C HIS A 52 -3.68 0.71 4.24
N LYS A 53 -4.51 0.09 5.07
CA LYS A 53 -5.94 0.44 5.19
C LYS A 53 -6.16 1.91 5.57
N ARG A 54 -5.24 2.50 6.35
CA ARG A 54 -5.29 3.94 6.67
C ARG A 54 -5.08 4.83 5.43
N THR A 55 -4.46 4.35 4.36
CA THR A 55 -4.34 5.13 3.12
C THR A 55 -5.67 5.21 2.36
N HIS A 56 -6.51 4.17 2.41
CA HIS A 56 -7.85 4.20 1.80
C HIS A 56 -8.73 5.26 2.45
N GLY A 57 -8.67 5.37 3.78
CA GLY A 57 -9.38 6.41 4.54
C GLY A 57 -8.98 7.85 4.18
N LYS A 58 -7.72 8.07 3.77
CA LYS A 58 -7.26 9.40 3.30
C LYS A 58 -7.75 9.75 1.89
N VAL A 59 -7.96 8.75 1.03
CA VAL A 59 -8.44 8.95 -0.35
C VAL A 59 -9.96 9.10 -0.38
N HIS A 60 -10.69 8.29 0.39
CA HIS A 60 -12.16 8.35 0.44
C HIS A 60 -12.71 9.46 1.34
N ASN A 61 -12.01 9.81 2.43
CA ASN A 61 -12.31 11.01 3.23
C ASN A 61 -11.25 12.08 2.96
N ALA A 62 -10.83 12.24 1.70
CA ALA A 62 -10.11 13.44 1.30
C ALA A 62 -11.00 14.60 1.73
N LYS A 63 -10.55 15.37 2.72
CA LYS A 63 -11.27 16.53 3.21
C LYS A 63 -11.37 17.49 2.03
N THR A 64 -12.49 17.43 1.32
CA THR A 64 -12.73 18.32 0.20
C THR A 64 -12.94 19.71 0.78
N PHE A 65 -12.37 20.71 0.12
CA PHE A 65 -12.58 22.10 0.44
C PHE A 65 -13.72 22.62 -0.45
N GLU A 66 -14.80 23.12 0.14
CA GLU A 66 -15.98 23.57 -0.60
C GLU A 66 -16.01 25.10 -0.68
N CYS A 67 -16.32 25.64 -1.86
CA CYS A 67 -16.56 27.07 -2.06
C CYS A 67 -17.94 27.45 -1.53
N ASP A 68 -18.00 28.45 -0.65
CA ASP A 68 -19.23 28.96 -0.03
C ASP A 68 -20.10 29.80 -0.97
N ILE A 69 -19.59 30.15 -2.16
CA ILE A 69 -20.32 30.93 -3.17
C ILE A 69 -21.01 30.02 -4.18
N CYS A 70 -20.32 29.00 -4.69
CA CYS A 70 -20.80 28.13 -5.78
C CYS A 70 -20.92 26.63 -5.41
N ASN A 71 -20.53 26.23 -4.20
CA ASN A 71 -20.50 24.83 -3.71
C ASN A 71 -19.59 23.88 -4.50
N GLU A 72 -18.61 24.41 -5.23
CA GLU A 72 -17.60 23.61 -5.93
C GLU A 72 -16.61 22.98 -4.94
N LYS A 73 -16.20 21.73 -5.18
CA LYS A 73 -15.36 20.92 -4.28
C LYS A 73 -13.96 20.73 -4.83
N PHE A 74 -12.97 21.04 -4.00
CA PHE A 74 -11.55 20.96 -4.33
C PHE A 74 -10.82 19.93 -3.47
N SER A 75 -9.77 19.33 -4.02
CA SER A 75 -8.96 18.33 -3.30
C SER A 75 -7.91 18.99 -2.41
N PHE A 76 -7.47 20.20 -2.77
CA PHE A 76 -6.45 20.95 -2.04
C PHE A 76 -6.95 22.35 -1.62
N ARG A 77 -6.41 22.85 -0.50
CA ARG A 77 -6.76 24.18 0.02
C ARG A 77 -6.28 25.31 -0.89
N ASP A 78 -5.15 25.13 -1.57
CA ASP A 78 -4.61 26.11 -2.51
C ASP A 78 -5.47 26.25 -3.76
N GLU A 79 -6.10 25.17 -4.24
CA GLU A 79 -7.06 25.20 -5.36
C GLU A 79 -8.29 26.04 -4.99
N LEU A 80 -8.89 25.79 -3.82
CA LEU A 80 -10.00 26.61 -3.34
C LEU A 80 -9.60 28.09 -3.21
N ARG A 81 -8.40 28.39 -2.69
CA ARG A 81 -7.93 29.78 -2.53
C ARG A 81 -7.77 30.50 -3.86
N THR A 82 -7.37 29.79 -4.92
CA THR A 82 -7.17 30.38 -6.25
C THR A 82 -8.49 30.50 -7.02
N HIS A 83 -9.47 29.66 -6.67
CA HIS A 83 -10.83 29.71 -7.21
C HIS A 83 -11.67 30.87 -6.63
N LYS A 84 -11.56 31.12 -5.32
CA LYS A 84 -12.22 32.25 -4.63
C LYS A 84 -11.71 33.60 -5.12
#